data_AF-A0A0L0S1K4-F1
#
_entry.id   AF-A0A0L0S1K4-F1
#
_cell.length_a   1.000
_cell.length_b   1.000
_cell.length_c   1.000
_cell.angle_alpha   90.00
_cell.angle_beta   90.00
_cell.angle_gamma   90.00
#
_symmetry.space_group_name_H-M   'P 1'
#
loop_
_entity.id
_entity.type
_entity.pdbx_description
1 polymer ?
#
loop_
_entity_poly.entity_id
_entity_poly.type
_entity_poly.pdbx_seq_one_letter_code
_entity_poly.pdbx_strand_id
1 'polypeptide(L)'
;MAKGTLRCIGTQLRLKQLYGFGLKITFLTAPEDMAAASARVMVLLPSMATMIDSFATSKTIEFMPGEGAIARCFAALQQHAAEWRIVD
;
A
#
# COMPACT_ATOMS: atom_id res chain seq x y z
N MET A 1 4.05 16.37 -9.56
CA MET A 1 3.15 15.88 -10.63
C MET A 1 2.96 14.39 -10.46
N ALA A 2 1.73 13.90 -10.51
CA ALA A 2 1.44 12.46 -10.53
C ALA A 2 0.43 12.21 -11.65
N LYS A 3 0.70 11.25 -12.55
CA LYS A 3 -0.19 10.87 -13.66
C LYS A 3 -0.69 12.06 -14.51
N GLY A 4 0.19 13.03 -14.81
CA GLY A 4 -0.15 14.19 -15.65
C GLY A 4 -1.03 15.26 -14.99
N THR A 5 -1.44 15.10 -13.73
CA THR A 5 -2.22 16.10 -13.00
C THR A 5 -1.34 16.90 -12.03
N LEU A 6 -1.47 18.23 -12.05
CA LEU A 6 -0.80 19.12 -11.10
C LEU A 6 -1.53 19.10 -9.75
N ARG A 7 -1.14 18.17 -8.87
CA ARG A 7 -1.75 17.99 -7.54
C ARG A 7 -1.07 18.77 -6.40
N CYS A 8 0.09 19.38 -6.67
CA CYS A 8 0.95 19.97 -5.64
C CYS A 8 0.88 21.51 -5.64
N ILE A 9 -0.33 22.09 -5.63
CA ILE A 9 -0.50 23.55 -5.50
C ILE A 9 -0.83 23.86 -4.04
N GLY A 10 0.10 24.46 -3.31
CA GLY A 10 -0.07 24.81 -1.90
C GLY A 10 1.25 24.93 -1.15
N THR A 11 1.18 25.33 0.11
CA THR A 11 2.37 25.39 0.97
C THR A 11 2.95 24.00 1.23
N GLN A 12 4.27 23.91 1.42
CA GLN A 12 4.92 22.63 1.72
C GLN A 12 4.30 21.94 2.93
N LEU A 13 3.89 22.71 3.95
CA LEU A 13 3.21 22.19 5.14
C LEU A 13 1.88 21.51 4.78
N ARG A 14 1.04 22.17 3.97
CA ARG A 14 -0.24 21.61 3.54
C ARG A 14 -0.05 20.35 2.70
N LEU A 15 0.95 20.34 1.82
CA LEU A 15 1.27 19.17 1.00
C LEU A 15 1.77 17.99 1.86
N LYS A 16 2.58 18.26 2.90
CA LYS A 16 2.97 17.24 3.88
C LYS A 16 1.78 16.70 4.67
N GLN A 17 0.82 17.54 5.05
CA GLN A 17 -0.41 17.09 5.72
C GLN A 17 -1.27 16.19 4.83
N LEU A 18 -1.37 16.51 3.54
CA LEU A 18 -2.22 15.79 2.60
C LEU A 18 -1.58 14.49 2.07
N TYR A 19 -0.27 14.48 1.85
CA TYR A 19 0.43 13.38 1.17
C TYR A 19 1.59 12.76 1.98
N GLY A 20 1.99 13.38 3.08
CA GLY A 20 3.13 12.94 3.90
C GLY A 20 2.74 12.13 5.14
N PHE A 21 1.44 11.95 5.41
CA PHE A 21 0.95 11.18 6.55
C PHE A 21 0.61 9.71 6.20
N GLY A 22 0.53 9.33 4.94
CA GLY A 22 0.22 7.95 4.52
C GLY A 22 1.46 7.06 4.49
N LEU A 23 1.28 5.78 4.80
CA LEU A 23 2.26 4.72 4.56
C LEU A 23 1.93 3.99 3.27
N LYS A 24 2.96 3.49 2.59
CA LYS A 24 2.82 2.73 1.35
C LYS A 24 3.40 1.34 1.52
N ILE A 25 2.65 0.34 1.08
CA ILE A 25 3.13 -1.03 0.93
C ILE A 25 3.09 -1.35 -0.55
N THR A 26 4.25 -1.76 -1.06
CA THR A 26 4.39 -2.33 -2.39
C THR A 26 4.71 -3.80 -2.20
N PHE A 27 3.99 -4.69 -2.89
CA PHE A 27 4.29 -6.11 -2.90
C PHE A 27 4.30 -6.63 -4.33
N LEU A 28 5.13 -7.64 -4.56
CA LEU A 28 5.28 -8.31 -5.85
C LEU A 28 4.68 -9.71 -5.77
N THR A 29 4.10 -10.17 -6.86
CA THR A 29 3.57 -11.54 -6.98
C THR A 29 3.42 -11.92 -8.45
N ALA A 30 3.31 -13.21 -8.73
CA ALA A 30 2.94 -13.69 -10.06
C ALA A 30 1.55 -13.14 -10.46
N PRO A 31 1.32 -12.86 -11.76
CA PRO A 31 0.05 -12.28 -12.24
C PRO A 31 -1.18 -13.13 -11.90
N GLU A 32 -1.04 -14.46 -11.92
CA GLU A 32 -2.09 -15.41 -11.55
C GLU A 32 -2.54 -15.29 -10.09
N ASP A 33 -1.61 -14.98 -9.18
CA ASP A 33 -1.86 -14.90 -7.74
C ASP A 33 -2.23 -13.48 -7.28
N MET A 34 -2.04 -12.48 -8.13
CA MET A 34 -2.19 -11.06 -7.80
C MET A 34 -3.59 -10.69 -7.29
N ALA A 35 -4.65 -11.26 -7.87
CA ALA A 35 -6.01 -11.01 -7.41
C ALA A 35 -6.25 -11.55 -5.99
N ALA A 36 -5.78 -12.77 -5.71
CA ALA A 36 -5.93 -13.42 -4.42
C ALA A 36 -5.07 -12.75 -3.35
N ALA A 37 -3.79 -12.51 -3.63
CA ALA A 37 -2.87 -11.81 -2.73
C ALA A 37 -3.41 -10.41 -2.39
N SER A 38 -3.89 -9.66 -3.39
CA SER A 38 -4.48 -8.33 -3.17
C SER A 38 -5.70 -8.35 -2.24
N ALA A 39 -6.58 -9.34 -2.38
CA ALA A 39 -7.76 -9.46 -1.51
C ALA A 39 -7.35 -9.73 -0.06
N ARG A 40 -6.38 -10.63 0.14
CA ARG A 40 -5.86 -10.99 1.47
C ARG A 40 -5.12 -9.84 2.14
N VAL A 41 -4.27 -9.14 1.39
CA VAL A 41 -3.55 -7.95 1.88
C VAL A 41 -4.53 -6.85 2.26
N MET A 42 -5.57 -6.58 1.47
CA MET A 42 -6.58 -5.56 1.82
C MET A 42 -7.34 -5.86 3.12
N VAL A 43 -7.53 -7.13 3.48
CA VAL A 43 -8.15 -7.51 4.77
C VAL A 43 -7.24 -7.26 5.97
N LEU A 44 -5.92 -7.36 5.79
CA LEU A 44 -4.94 -7.07 6.85
C LEU A 44 -4.79 -5.57 7.13
N LEU A 45 -5.02 -4.73 6.11
CA LEU A 45 -4.79 -3.30 6.20
C LEU A 45 -5.98 -2.59 6.88
N PRO A 46 -5.73 -1.46 7.55
CA PRO A 46 -6.80 -0.67 8.14
C PRO A 46 -7.78 -0.17 7.06
N SER A 47 -9.03 0.05 7.44
CA SER A 47 -10.17 0.32 6.54
C SER A 47 -10.06 1.58 5.66
N MET A 48 -9.07 2.45 5.91
CA MET A 48 -8.74 3.59 5.03
C MET A 48 -7.68 3.27 3.96
N ALA A 49 -7.35 1.99 3.74
CA ALA A 49 -6.43 1.57 2.70
C ALA A 49 -6.99 1.84 1.30
N THR A 50 -6.21 2.51 0.47
CA THR A 50 -6.54 2.86 -0.92
C THR A 50 -5.47 2.32 -1.86
N MET A 51 -5.90 1.70 -2.96
CA MET A 51 -4.97 1.22 -3.98
C MET A 51 -4.49 2.38 -4.85
N ILE A 52 -3.18 2.64 -4.84
CA ILE A 52 -2.58 3.76 -5.58
C ILE A 52 -2.18 3.33 -6.99
N ASP A 53 -1.56 2.15 -7.08
CA ASP A 53 -1.10 1.58 -8.34
C ASP A 53 -1.36 0.07 -8.36
N SER A 54 -1.76 -0.41 -9.52
CA SER A 54 -2.03 -1.82 -9.79
C SER A 54 -1.42 -2.18 -11.14
N PHE A 55 -0.37 -2.99 -11.10
CA PHE A 55 0.29 -3.59 -12.25
C PHE A 55 0.08 -5.10 -12.23
N ALA A 56 0.44 -5.77 -13.32
CA ALA A 56 0.29 -7.22 -13.43
C ALA A 56 1.09 -7.97 -12.36
N THR A 57 2.26 -7.46 -11.98
CA THR A 57 3.18 -8.12 -11.05
C THR A 57 3.42 -7.35 -9.75
N SER A 58 2.93 -6.11 -9.65
CA SER A 58 3.12 -5.26 -8.47
C SER A 58 1.86 -4.48 -8.10
N LYS A 59 1.61 -4.34 -6.80
CA LYS A 59 0.53 -3.51 -6.28
C LYS A 59 1.05 -2.63 -5.17
N THR A 60 0.64 -1.37 -5.23
CA THR A 60 0.97 -0.36 -4.22
C THR A 60 -0.31 0.08 -3.53
N ILE A 61 -0.37 -0.12 -2.22
CA ILE A 61 -1.50 0.26 -1.38
C ILE A 61 -1.01 1.33 -0.40
N GLU A 62 -1.77 2.42 -0.28
CA GLU A 62 -1.54 3.48 0.69
C GLU A 62 -2.57 3.41 1.81
N PHE A 63 -2.16 3.59 3.04
CA PHE A 63 -3.06 3.60 4.19
C PHE A 63 -2.55 4.56 5.27
N MET A 64 -3.45 5.01 6.13
CA MET A 64 -3.08 5.93 7.22
C MET A 64 -2.48 5.14 8.40
N PRO A 65 -1.33 5.58 8.96
CA PRO A 65 -0.73 4.97 10.13
C PRO A 65 -1.64 5.17 11.35
N GLY A 66 -2.16 4.06 11.86
CA GLY A 66 -2.62 3.98 13.24
C GLY A 66 -1.46 3.62 14.18
N GLU A 67 -1.67 3.79 15.48
CA GLU A 67 -0.67 3.39 16.48
C GLU A 67 -0.30 1.90 16.34
N GLY A 68 0.99 1.61 16.22
CA GLY A 68 1.51 0.25 15.99
C GLY A 68 1.13 -0.40 14.65
N ALA A 69 0.51 0.32 13.71
CA ALA A 69 0.02 -0.26 12.46
C ALA A 69 1.14 -0.83 11.59
N ILE A 70 2.30 -0.16 11.51
CA ILE A 70 3.44 -0.62 10.71
C ILE A 70 3.92 -2.00 11.17
N ALA A 71 4.27 -2.13 12.45
CA ALA A 71 4.83 -3.36 12.99
C ALA A 71 3.87 -4.54 12.83
N ARG A 72 2.58 -4.33 13.08
CA ARG A 72 1.55 -5.36 12.88
C ARG A 72 1.40 -5.75 11.41
N CYS A 73 1.29 -4.76 10.50
CA CYS A 73 1.13 -5.03 9.07
C CYS A 73 2.36 -5.77 8.53
N PHE A 74 3.56 -5.34 8.92
CA PHE A 74 4.80 -5.98 8.53
C PHE A 74 4.88 -7.42 9.04
N ALA A 75 4.62 -7.66 10.33
CA ALA A 75 4.65 -9.00 10.91
C ALA A 75 3.63 -9.94 10.24
N ALA A 76 2.40 -9.46 10.00
CA ALA A 76 1.36 -10.22 9.34
C ALA A 76 1.72 -10.54 7.88
N LEU A 77 2.24 -9.56 7.13
CA LEU A 77 2.68 -9.78 5.74
C LEU A 77 3.85 -10.75 5.68
N GLN A 78 4.84 -10.61 6.56
CA GLN A 78 6.00 -11.51 6.60
C GLN A 78 5.59 -12.95 6.94
N GLN A 79 4.66 -13.13 7.88
CA GLN A 79 4.15 -14.45 8.25
C GLN A 79 3.43 -15.14 7.09
N HIS A 80 2.69 -14.38 6.27
CA HIS A 80 1.87 -14.92 5.18
C HIS A 80 2.53 -14.81 3.79
N ALA A 81 3.71 -14.20 3.68
CA ALA A 81 4.36 -13.94 2.38
C ALA A 81 4.55 -15.22 1.55
N ALA A 82 5.04 -16.29 2.20
CA ALA A 82 5.23 -17.59 1.55
C ALA A 82 3.90 -18.23 1.11
N GLU A 83 2.85 -18.11 1.93
CA GLU A 83 1.53 -18.64 1.61
C GLU A 83 0.88 -17.91 0.42
N TRP A 84 1.10 -16.59 0.34
CA TRP A 84 0.47 -15.73 -0.66
C TRP A 84 1.36 -15.50 -1.88
N ARG A 85 2.50 -16.19 -1.96
CA ARG A 85 3.51 -16.08 -3.03
C ARG A 85 3.95 -14.64 -3.27
N ILE A 86 3.96 -13.85 -2.19
CA ILE A 86 4.52 -12.50 -2.22
C ILE A 86 6.04 -12.64 -2.28
N VAL A 87 6.61 -12.04 -3.31
CA VAL A 87 8.05 -11.92 -3.52
C VAL A 87 8.50 -10.50 -3.15
N ASP A 88 9.73 -10.42 -2.63
CA ASP A 88 10.38 -9.21 -2.11
C ASP A 88 10.60 -8.16 -3.22
#